data_AF-A0A6B0RPJ2-F1
#
_entry.id   AF-A0A6B0RPJ2-F1
#
_cell.length_a   1.000
_cell.length_b   1.000
_cell.length_c   1.000
_cell.angle_alpha   90.00
_cell.angle_beta   90.00
_cell.angle_gamma   90.00
#
_symmetry.space_group_name_H-M   'P 1'
#
loop_
_entity.id
_entity.type
_entity.pdbx_description
1 polymer ?
#
loop_
_entity_poly.entity_id
_entity_poly.type
_entity_poly.pdbx_seq_one_letter_code
_entity_poly.pdbx_strand_id
1 'polypeptide(L)'
;MSSTSDTQPTSDTSGQQRQKGGEEPLPLSVDEEELELLRQFDLAWQYGPCTGITRLQRWHRAEQMGLKPPPEVRQVLQSHPGDPRFQCRHFP
;
A
#
# COMPACT_ATOMS: atom_id res chain seq x y z
N MET A 1 50.33 51.05 1.88
CA MET A 1 49.62 50.72 3.14
C MET A 1 48.18 51.20 2.99
N SER A 2 47.22 50.30 3.22
CA SER A 2 45.75 50.49 3.29
C SER A 2 45.05 50.86 1.95
N SER A 3 43.86 50.38 1.55
CA SER A 3 42.66 49.90 2.26
C SER A 3 41.72 49.07 1.35
N THR A 4 40.65 48.56 1.97
CA THR A 4 39.34 48.05 1.44
C THR A 4 39.28 46.55 1.12
N SER A 5 38.22 45.78 1.37
CA SER A 5 37.07 45.73 2.30
C SER A 5 36.24 44.54 1.80
N ASP A 6 35.41 43.95 2.69
CA ASP A 6 34.18 43.19 2.35
C ASP A 6 34.36 41.76 1.83
N THR A 7 33.51 40.76 2.09
CA THR A 7 32.54 40.34 3.10
C THR A 7 32.23 38.88 2.72
N GLN A 8 31.79 38.08 3.70
CA GLN A 8 31.45 36.66 3.62
C GLN A 8 30.74 36.19 2.34
N PRO A 9 30.86 34.89 2.03
CA PRO A 9 29.67 34.09 1.77
C PRO A 9 29.42 33.08 2.89
N THR A 10 28.25 33.29 3.48
CA THR A 10 27.43 32.42 4.31
C THR A 10 27.19 31.03 3.71
N SER A 11 26.82 30.10 4.59
CA SER A 11 26.00 28.91 4.32
C SER A 11 26.75 27.62 4.00
N ASP A 12 27.32 26.96 5.00
CA ASP A 12 27.21 25.50 5.02
C ASP A 12 26.00 25.15 5.89
N THR A 13 24.92 24.90 5.17
CA THR A 13 23.60 24.63 5.72
C THR A 13 23.64 23.31 6.46
N SER A 14 23.09 23.31 7.67
CA SER A 14 22.93 22.12 8.49
C SER A 14 22.14 21.07 7.71
N GLY A 15 22.84 20.07 7.18
CA GLY A 15 22.27 18.89 6.54
C GLY A 15 21.68 17.94 7.58
N GLN A 16 20.57 18.37 8.18
CA GLN A 16 19.71 17.55 9.01
C GLN A 16 19.05 16.48 8.13
N GLN A 17 19.73 15.35 7.91
CA GLN A 17 19.12 14.22 7.24
C GLN A 17 18.28 13.41 8.22
N ARG A 18 17.04 13.88 8.35
CA ARG A 18 15.78 13.14 8.46
C ARG A 18 15.80 11.92 9.38
N GLN A 19 15.23 12.15 10.56
CA GLN A 19 14.49 11.17 11.34
C GLN A 19 13.79 10.18 10.38
N LYS A 20 14.28 8.94 10.33
CA LYS A 20 13.41 7.83 9.94
C LYS A 20 12.54 7.60 11.15
N GLY A 21 11.39 8.27 11.17
CA GLY A 21 10.29 7.89 12.03
C GLY A 21 10.04 6.41 11.80
N GLY A 22 10.41 5.61 12.79
CA GLY A 22 9.69 4.37 13.02
C GLY A 22 8.29 4.82 13.40
N GLU A 23 7.44 5.00 12.39
CA GLU A 23 6.01 4.93 12.57
C GLU A 23 5.76 3.51 13.07
N GLU A 24 5.80 3.37 14.41
CA GLU A 24 5.06 2.34 15.12
C GLU A 24 3.70 2.28 14.44
N PRO A 25 3.34 1.19 13.76
CA PRO A 25 2.03 1.11 13.16
C PRO A 25 1.06 1.14 14.35
N LEU A 26 0.45 2.31 14.57
CA LEU A 26 -0.78 2.41 15.34
C LEU A 26 -1.63 1.24 14.86
N PRO A 27 -2.16 0.38 15.76
CA PRO A 27 -2.90 -0.79 15.35
C PRO A 27 -4.01 -0.29 14.43
N LEU A 28 -3.81 -0.54 13.14
CA LEU A 28 -4.76 -0.18 12.12
C LEU A 28 -6.03 -0.91 12.54
N SER A 29 -7.18 -0.22 12.49
CA SER A 29 -8.44 -0.92 12.76
C SER A 29 -8.47 -2.19 11.91
N VAL A 30 -9.01 -3.29 12.45
CA VAL A 30 -9.00 -4.61 11.79
C VAL A 30 -9.39 -4.52 10.30
N ASP A 31 -10.39 -3.71 9.99
CA ASP A 31 -10.85 -3.42 8.62
C ASP A 31 -9.75 -2.89 7.67
N GLU A 32 -8.81 -2.10 8.19
CA GLU A 32 -7.76 -1.45 7.41
C GLU A 32 -6.60 -2.40 7.10
N GLU A 33 -6.26 -3.31 8.03
CA GLU A 33 -5.34 -4.42 7.75
C GLU A 33 -5.92 -5.36 6.68
N GLU A 34 -7.21 -5.67 6.78
CA GLU A 34 -7.92 -6.47 5.79
C GLU A 34 -7.97 -5.79 4.41
N LEU A 35 -8.23 -4.48 4.36
CA LEU A 35 -8.19 -3.68 3.14
C LEU A 35 -6.80 -3.66 2.50
N GLU A 36 -5.74 -3.56 3.31
CA GLU A 36 -4.37 -3.58 2.82
C GLU A 36 -3.98 -4.95 2.26
N LEU A 37 -4.40 -6.04 2.92
CA LEU A 37 -4.29 -7.40 2.40
C LEU A 37 -4.96 -7.53 1.02
N LEU A 38 -6.18 -7.00 0.87
CA LEU A 38 -6.89 -7.00 -0.41
C LEU A 38 -6.18 -6.15 -1.47
N ARG A 39 -5.59 -5.01 -1.11
CA ARG A 39 -4.76 -4.20 -2.02
C ARG A 39 -3.52 -4.95 -2.48
N GLN A 40 -2.83 -5.63 -1.56
CA GLN A 40 -1.65 -6.42 -1.88
C GLN A 40 -2.00 -7.58 -2.84
N PHE A 41 -3.15 -8.22 -2.63
CA PHE A 41 -3.70 -9.22 -3.55
C PHE A 41 -4.03 -8.62 -4.92
N ASP A 42 -4.62 -7.42 -4.96
CA ASP A 42 -4.92 -6.68 -6.19
C ASP A 42 -3.66 -6.31 -7.01
N LEU A 43 -2.53 -6.08 -6.34
CA LEU A 43 -1.24 -5.81 -6.96
C LEU A 43 -0.51 -7.06 -7.42
N ALA A 44 -0.85 -8.23 -6.89
CA ALA A 44 -0.25 -9.51 -7.26
C ALA A 44 -0.72 -9.96 -8.66
N TRP A 45 -0.03 -9.47 -9.69
CA TRP A 45 -0.14 -9.84 -11.10
C TRP A 45 -0.12 -11.34 -11.39
N GLN A 46 0.54 -12.14 -10.55
CA GLN A 46 0.56 -13.60 -10.65
C GLN A 46 -0.84 -14.24 -10.66
N TYR A 47 -1.81 -13.65 -9.95
CA TYR A 47 -3.19 -14.15 -9.85
C TYR A 47 -4.08 -13.79 -11.05
N GLY A 48 -3.49 -13.22 -12.11
CA GLY A 48 -4.17 -12.88 -13.35
C GLY A 48 -4.83 -11.49 -13.33
N PRO A 49 -5.34 -11.02 -14.48
CA PRO A 49 -5.88 -9.66 -14.62
C PRO A 49 -7.14 -9.42 -13.76
N CYS A 50 -7.28 -8.21 -13.21
CA CYS A 50 -8.43 -7.78 -12.39
C CYS A 50 -9.65 -7.31 -13.20
N THR A 51 -9.67 -7.50 -14.52
CA THR A 51 -10.65 -6.82 -15.38
C THR A 51 -12.02 -7.51 -15.34
N GLY A 52 -13.02 -6.78 -14.85
CA GLY A 52 -14.44 -7.15 -14.94
C GLY A 52 -14.91 -8.25 -13.98
N ILE A 53 -14.12 -8.57 -12.94
CA ILE A 53 -14.46 -9.58 -11.94
C ILE A 53 -14.26 -9.04 -10.53
N THR A 54 -15.01 -9.58 -9.57
CA THR A 54 -14.83 -9.24 -8.14
C THR A 54 -13.53 -9.83 -7.59
N ARG A 55 -13.03 -9.29 -6.47
CA ARG A 55 -11.86 -9.87 -5.75
C ARG A 55 -12.12 -11.34 -5.40
N LEU A 56 -13.34 -11.57 -4.87
CA LEU A 56 -14.17 -12.76 -5.03
C LEU A 56 -13.69 -13.83 -6.03
N GLN A 57 -14.11 -13.55 -7.26
CA GLN A 57 -13.93 -14.37 -8.45
C GLN A 57 -12.46 -14.50 -8.85
N ARG A 58 -11.67 -13.43 -8.68
CA ARG A 58 -10.22 -13.47 -8.97
C ARG A 58 -9.49 -14.45 -8.07
N TRP A 59 -9.84 -14.48 -6.79
CA TRP A 59 -9.30 -15.43 -5.82
C TRP A 59 -9.61 -16.88 -6.23
N HIS A 60 -10.89 -17.19 -6.54
CA HIS A 60 -11.26 -18.53 -7.00
C HIS A 60 -10.58 -18.94 -8.31
N ARG A 61 -10.35 -18.00 -9.23
CA ARG A 61 -9.59 -18.30 -10.46
C ARG A 61 -8.14 -18.65 -10.14
N ALA A 62 -7.49 -17.88 -9.27
CA ALA A 62 -6.13 -18.14 -8.84
C ALA A 62 -5.98 -19.50 -8.12
N GLU A 63 -6.95 -19.85 -7.27
CA GLU A 63 -7.02 -21.16 -6.62
C GLU A 63 -7.15 -22.29 -7.64
N GLN A 64 -8.07 -22.16 -8.60
CA GLN A 64 -8.26 -23.12 -9.69
C GLN A 64 -7.02 -23.26 -10.59
N MET A 65 -6.24 -22.20 -10.76
CA MET A 65 -4.96 -22.22 -11.47
C MET A 65 -3.82 -22.84 -10.65
N GLY A 66 -4.06 -23.22 -9.39
CA GLY A 66 -3.04 -23.79 -8.51
C GLY A 66 -2.03 -22.76 -7.98
N LEU A 67 -2.35 -21.47 -8.06
CA LEU A 67 -1.47 -20.37 -7.61
C LEU A 67 -1.49 -20.15 -6.10
N LYS A 68 -2.29 -20.94 -5.36
CA LYS A 68 -2.43 -20.91 -3.90
C LYS A 68 -2.56 -19.47 -3.36
N PRO A 69 -3.65 -18.75 -3.73
CA PRO A 69 -3.89 -17.42 -3.19
C PRO A 69 -4.11 -17.48 -1.66
N PRO A 70 -3.85 -16.37 -0.92
CA PRO A 70 -3.93 -16.37 0.54
C PRO A 70 -5.36 -16.62 1.02
N PRO A 71 -5.64 -17.60 1.90
CA PRO A 71 -7.00 -17.89 2.37
C PRO A 71 -7.64 -16.73 3.16
N GLU A 72 -6.81 -15.87 3.76
CA GLU A 72 -7.23 -14.68 4.49
C GLU A 72 -8.02 -13.73 3.59
N VAL A 73 -7.58 -13.57 2.33
CA VAL A 73 -8.29 -12.75 1.32
C VAL A 73 -9.73 -13.24 1.15
N ARG A 74 -9.92 -14.56 1.03
CA ARG A 74 -11.26 -15.15 0.91
C ARG A 74 -12.08 -14.93 2.18
N GLN A 75 -11.50 -15.11 3.36
CA GLN A 75 -12.20 -14.89 4.63
C GLN A 75 -12.70 -13.46 4.74
N VAL A 76 -11.82 -12.48 4.49
CA VAL A 76 -12.15 -11.05 4.49
C VAL A 76 -13.31 -10.75 3.53
N LEU A 77 -13.27 -11.32 2.32
CA LEU A 77 -14.33 -11.14 1.31
C LEU A 77 -15.66 -11.79 1.71
N GLN A 78 -15.60 -12.88 2.48
CA GLN A 78 -16.79 -13.55 3.04
C GLN A 78 -17.35 -12.83 4.26
N SER A 79 -16.51 -12.18 5.06
CA SER A 79 -16.93 -11.32 6.18
C SER A 79 -17.65 -10.05 5.70
N HIS A 80 -17.37 -9.60 4.48
CA HIS A 80 -17.89 -8.35 3.91
C HIS A 80 -18.67 -8.55 2.60
N PRO A 81 -19.78 -9.32 2.57
CA PRO A 81 -20.49 -9.69 1.33
C PRO A 81 -21.16 -8.50 0.61
N GLY A 82 -21.35 -7.36 1.28
CA GLY A 82 -22.03 -6.18 0.75
C GLY A 82 -21.19 -4.91 0.72
N ASP A 83 -19.92 -4.95 1.15
CA ASP A 83 -19.09 -3.75 1.15
C ASP A 83 -18.35 -3.61 -0.20
N PRO A 84 -18.65 -2.59 -1.01
CA PRO A 84 -17.99 -2.39 -2.29
C PRO A 84 -16.48 -2.15 -2.15
N ARG A 85 -15.99 -1.64 -1.01
CA ARG A 85 -14.56 -1.45 -0.74
C ARG A 85 -13.80 -2.77 -0.69
N PHE A 86 -14.48 -3.84 -0.29
CA PHE A 86 -13.93 -5.18 -0.17
C PHE A 86 -14.17 -5.98 -1.45
N GLN A 87 -15.38 -5.91 -2.02
CA GLN A 87 -15.78 -6.74 -3.16
C GLN A 87 -15.20 -6.28 -4.51
N CYS A 88 -15.05 -4.98 -4.71
CA CYS A 88 -14.66 -4.39 -5.98
C CYS A 88 -13.40 -3.55 -5.82
N ARG A 89 -12.45 -3.71 -6.74
CA ARG A 89 -11.46 -2.65 -6.98
C ARG A 89 -12.22 -1.53 -7.66
N HIS A 90 -12.52 -0.46 -6.94
CA HIS A 90 -13.24 0.69 -7.49
C HIS A 90 -12.52 1.10 -8.77
N PHE A 91 -13.18 0.90 -9.91
CA PHE A 91 -12.68 1.37 -11.20
C PHE A 91 -13.01 2.86 -11.22
N PRO A 92 -12.02 3.77 -11.19
CA PRO A 92 -12.27 5.20 -11.29
C PRO A 92 -12.92 5.55 -12.64
#